data_AF-A0AAV6M9Y6-F1
#
_entry.id   AF-A0AAV6M9Y6-F1
#
_cell.length_a   1.000
_cell.length_b   1.000
_cell.length_c   1.000
_cell.angle_alpha   90.00
_cell.angle_beta   90.00
_cell.angle_gamma   90.00
#
_symmetry.space_group_name_H-M   'P 1'
#
loop_
_entity.id
_entity.type
_entity.pdbx_description
1 polymer ?
#
loop_
_entity_poly.entity_id
_entity_poly.type
_entity_poly.pdbx_seq_one_letter_code
_entity_poly.pdbx_strand_id
1 'polypeptide(L)'
;MAWLLCIAMRSTETDGGDWIASSTETKWKSISSSHSLVPTIVEFSPLSPPIQVKEKARAAPPLVSQAAKIDSDRKRKKSASSISSADRTAKEKRSSSKKNKMSSSAAVGQVRASHILIKHQGSRRPASWKDPEGRIIKNTTRESAVSQLTVIREDIISGKSKFEDVASRISDCSSAKRGGDLGPFGRGQMQKPFEEATFALKVGEVSDIVDTDSGVHIIKRIA
;
A
#
# COMPACT_ATOMS: atom_id res chain seq x y z
N MET A 1 -28.49 58.66 17.48
CA MET A 1 -28.46 57.56 18.47
C MET A 1 -27.81 56.35 17.79
N ALA A 2 -26.48 56.17 17.72
CA ALA A 2 -25.44 56.41 18.72
C ALA A 2 -25.77 55.66 20.03
N TRP A 3 -24.92 54.80 20.60
CA TRP A 3 -23.44 54.76 20.58
C TRP A 3 -22.88 53.33 20.45
N LEU A 4 -21.74 53.17 19.75
CA LEU A 4 -20.74 52.13 20.06
C LEU A 4 -19.67 52.77 20.95
N LEU A 5 -19.18 52.05 21.97
CA LEU A 5 -18.06 52.40 22.84
C LEU A 5 -16.97 51.33 22.59
N CYS A 6 -15.79 51.62 22.03
CA CYS A 6 -14.60 52.24 22.65
C CYS A 6 -14.08 51.46 23.89
N ILE A 7 -12.77 51.24 24.12
CA ILE A 7 -11.50 51.57 23.43
C ILE A 7 -10.37 50.66 24.02
N ALA A 8 -9.28 50.42 23.26
CA ALA A 8 -7.87 50.13 23.67
C ALA A 8 -7.26 49.08 22.71
N MET A 9 -6.26 49.33 21.86
CA MET A 9 -5.26 50.40 21.69
C MET A 9 -4.08 50.36 22.68
N ARG A 10 -2.97 49.73 22.26
CA ARG A 10 -1.59 50.10 22.65
C ARG A 10 -0.59 49.67 21.56
N SER A 11 0.13 50.63 20.99
CA SER A 11 1.18 50.45 19.97
C SER A 11 2.58 50.38 20.59
N THR A 12 3.51 49.75 19.86
CA THR A 12 4.93 50.13 19.58
C THR A 12 5.39 49.20 18.43
N GLU A 13 5.83 49.65 17.23
CA GLU A 13 7.08 50.38 16.91
C GLU A 13 8.36 49.58 17.29
N THR A 14 9.44 49.39 16.51
CA THR A 14 9.85 49.54 15.09
C THR A 14 10.90 48.41 14.81
N ASP A 15 11.53 48.13 13.66
CA ASP A 15 11.61 48.65 12.28
C ASP A 15 11.92 47.44 11.33
N GLY A 16 12.34 47.48 10.05
CA GLY A 16 12.61 48.51 9.03
C GLY A 16 13.17 47.83 7.76
N GLY A 17 12.95 48.37 6.54
CA GLY A 17 13.43 47.71 5.30
C GLY A 17 12.69 48.08 4.01
N ASP A 18 12.67 49.36 3.66
CA ASP A 18 12.04 49.92 2.45
C ASP A 18 12.89 49.70 1.19
N TRP A 19 12.25 49.26 0.08
CA TRP A 19 12.75 49.44 -1.30
C TRP A 19 11.57 49.49 -2.31
N ILE A 20 11.17 50.72 -2.69
CA ILE A 20 10.67 51.21 -3.99
C ILE A 20 9.75 50.31 -4.87
N ALA A 21 8.51 50.67 -5.24
CA ALA A 21 7.88 51.91 -5.76
C ALA A 21 7.57 51.87 -7.28
N SER A 22 6.27 51.78 -7.60
CA SER A 22 5.57 52.39 -8.75
C SER A 22 4.07 52.12 -8.51
N SER A 23 3.22 53.10 -8.22
CA SER A 23 2.70 54.14 -9.13
C SER A 23 2.02 53.50 -10.36
N THR A 24 0.73 53.70 -10.64
CA THR A 24 -0.08 54.92 -10.50
C THR A 24 -1.53 54.71 -10.01
N GLU A 25 -2.15 55.81 -9.59
CA GLU A 25 -3.59 56.09 -9.37
C GLU A 25 -4.59 55.34 -10.31
N THR A 26 -5.89 55.18 -10.01
CA THR A 26 -6.87 56.30 -10.06
C THR A 26 -8.27 55.96 -9.52
N LYS A 27 -8.70 56.71 -8.49
CA LYS A 27 -10.05 57.31 -8.30
C LYS A 27 -11.31 56.42 -8.31
N TRP A 28 -11.88 56.24 -7.12
CA TRP A 28 -13.26 55.79 -6.93
C TRP A 28 -14.26 56.87 -7.36
N LYS A 29 -15.32 56.46 -8.08
CA LYS A 29 -16.49 57.32 -8.35
C LYS A 29 -17.76 56.58 -7.94
N SER A 30 -18.30 56.95 -6.79
CA SER A 30 -19.61 56.51 -6.33
C SER A 30 -20.69 57.03 -7.28
N ILE A 31 -21.50 56.13 -7.85
CA ILE A 31 -22.84 56.44 -8.33
C ILE A 31 -23.77 55.34 -7.83
N SER A 32 -24.57 55.70 -6.82
CA SER A 32 -25.78 54.98 -6.46
C SER A 32 -26.77 55.05 -7.62
N SER A 33 -27.25 53.92 -8.11
CA SER A 33 -28.56 53.87 -8.77
C SER A 33 -29.19 52.49 -8.61
N SER A 34 -30.26 52.45 -7.84
CA SER A 34 -31.19 51.34 -7.78
C SER A 34 -31.92 51.16 -9.12
N HIS A 35 -31.90 49.95 -9.68
CA HIS A 35 -33.05 49.44 -10.42
C HIS A 35 -33.12 47.91 -10.29
N SER A 36 -34.32 47.42 -9.99
CA SER A 36 -34.60 45.98 -10.00
C SER A 36 -34.72 45.49 -11.44
N LEU A 37 -33.87 44.56 -11.84
CA LEU A 37 -34.13 43.70 -12.99
C LEU A 37 -33.83 42.26 -12.61
N VAL A 38 -34.79 41.40 -12.96
CA VAL A 38 -34.80 39.96 -12.68
C VAL A 38 -33.58 39.26 -13.28
N PRO A 39 -32.99 38.24 -12.61
CA PRO A 39 -32.08 37.33 -13.26
C PRO A 39 -32.90 36.44 -14.21
N THR A 40 -32.85 36.76 -15.51
CA THR A 40 -33.30 35.83 -16.56
C THR A 40 -32.49 34.54 -16.41
N ILE A 41 -33.15 33.45 -16.05
CA ILE A 41 -32.54 32.12 -16.00
C ILE A 41 -32.16 31.76 -17.43
N VAL A 42 -30.86 31.79 -17.73
CA VAL A 42 -30.33 31.34 -19.01
C VAL A 42 -30.35 29.81 -18.98
N GLU A 43 -31.32 29.25 -19.70
CA GLU A 43 -31.58 27.82 -19.81
C GLU A 43 -30.41 27.12 -20.52
N PHE A 44 -29.43 26.67 -19.75
CA PHE A 44 -28.28 25.94 -20.29
C PHE A 44 -28.71 24.53 -20.68
N SER A 45 -28.82 24.29 -21.99
CA SER A 45 -29.33 23.04 -22.56
C SER A 45 -28.19 22.03 -22.83
N PRO A 46 -28.07 20.94 -22.06
CA PRO A 46 -27.13 19.86 -22.37
C PRO A 46 -27.72 18.90 -23.39
N LEU A 47 -27.51 19.17 -24.68
CA LEU A 47 -27.82 18.23 -25.75
C LEU A 47 -26.80 17.06 -25.73
N SER A 48 -27.11 15.96 -25.06
CA SER A 48 -26.39 14.67 -25.19
C SER A 48 -27.25 13.50 -24.72
N PRO A 49 -27.74 12.63 -25.63
CA PRO A 49 -28.55 11.47 -25.23
C PRO A 49 -27.70 10.37 -24.57
N PRO A 50 -28.24 9.65 -23.57
CA PRO A 50 -27.52 8.56 -22.91
C PRO A 50 -27.33 7.36 -23.85
N ILE A 51 -26.10 6.86 -23.92
CA ILE A 51 -25.74 5.65 -24.67
C ILE A 51 -26.39 4.44 -23.99
N GLN A 52 -27.36 3.83 -24.67
CA GLN A 52 -28.02 2.60 -24.25
C GLN A 52 -27.06 1.41 -24.35
N VAL A 53 -26.32 1.14 -23.27
CA VAL A 53 -25.56 -0.10 -23.10
C VAL A 53 -26.53 -1.27 -23.00
N LYS A 54 -26.68 -2.00 -24.10
CA LYS A 54 -27.52 -3.21 -24.17
C LYS A 54 -27.00 -4.26 -23.19
N GLU A 55 -27.70 -4.46 -22.09
CA GLU A 55 -27.45 -5.55 -21.16
C GLU A 55 -27.74 -6.88 -21.84
N LYS A 56 -26.70 -7.50 -22.42
CA LYS A 56 -26.83 -8.79 -23.09
C LYS A 56 -26.91 -9.87 -22.03
N ALA A 57 -28.13 -10.37 -21.84
CA ALA A 57 -28.51 -11.33 -20.81
C ALA A 57 -27.51 -12.48 -20.61
N ARG A 58 -27.33 -12.86 -19.33
CA ARG A 58 -26.67 -14.10 -18.92
C ARG A 58 -27.30 -15.29 -19.65
N ALA A 59 -26.57 -15.89 -20.58
CA ALA A 59 -26.82 -17.26 -20.99
C ALA A 59 -26.37 -18.20 -19.85
N ALA A 60 -27.32 -18.90 -19.24
CA ALA A 60 -27.00 -19.97 -18.30
C ALA A 60 -26.36 -21.16 -19.05
N PRO A 61 -25.32 -21.82 -18.51
CA PRO A 61 -24.87 -23.09 -19.06
C PRO A 61 -25.94 -24.17 -18.83
N PRO A 62 -26.29 -24.97 -19.86
CA PRO A 62 -27.26 -26.03 -19.69
C PRO A 62 -26.72 -27.21 -18.87
N LEU A 63 -27.66 -27.85 -18.18
CA LEU A 63 -27.60 -29.11 -17.44
C LEU A 63 -26.52 -30.11 -17.90
N VAL A 64 -25.70 -30.58 -16.96
CA VAL A 64 -25.20 -31.97 -16.96
C VAL A 64 -25.73 -32.65 -15.71
N SER A 65 -26.74 -33.49 -15.91
CA SER A 65 -27.38 -34.30 -14.88
C SER A 65 -26.90 -35.75 -14.99
N GLN A 66 -26.90 -36.46 -13.85
CA GLN A 66 -26.79 -37.92 -13.74
C GLN A 66 -25.39 -38.52 -14.07
N ALA A 67 -24.97 -39.66 -13.52
CA ALA A 67 -25.60 -40.57 -12.54
C ALA A 67 -24.55 -41.11 -11.56
N ALA A 68 -24.98 -41.51 -10.37
CA ALA A 68 -24.18 -42.38 -9.52
C ALA A 68 -24.02 -43.77 -10.17
N LYS A 69 -22.82 -44.35 -10.10
CA LYS A 69 -22.64 -45.81 -10.14
C LYS A 69 -21.77 -46.23 -8.97
N ILE A 70 -22.46 -46.70 -7.95
CA ILE A 70 -21.92 -47.65 -6.97
C ILE A 70 -21.64 -48.92 -7.76
N ASP A 71 -20.41 -49.43 -7.71
CA ASP A 71 -20.22 -50.87 -7.77
C ASP A 71 -19.14 -51.29 -6.79
N SER A 72 -19.39 -52.44 -6.18
CA SER A 72 -18.69 -52.96 -5.02
C SER A 72 -18.28 -54.39 -5.33
N ASP A 73 -17.07 -54.57 -5.85
CA ASP A 73 -16.58 -55.92 -6.15
C ASP A 73 -15.43 -56.37 -5.25
N ARG A 74 -15.34 -57.69 -5.15
CA ARG A 74 -15.08 -58.40 -3.91
C ARG A 74 -13.90 -59.33 -4.15
N LYS A 75 -13.00 -59.37 -3.16
CA LYS A 75 -12.33 -60.62 -2.75
C LYS A 75 -11.44 -61.30 -3.80
N ARG A 76 -10.13 -61.14 -3.63
CA ARG A 76 -9.22 -62.30 -3.74
C ARG A 76 -8.26 -62.37 -2.56
N LYS A 77 -8.60 -63.27 -1.62
CA LYS A 77 -7.73 -63.70 -0.51
C LYS A 77 -6.56 -64.53 -1.05
N LYS A 78 -5.42 -64.47 -0.36
CA LYS A 78 -4.61 -65.61 0.17
C LYS A 78 -3.33 -65.01 0.81
N SER A 79 -3.17 -65.01 2.13
CA SER A 79 -2.64 -66.09 2.99
C SER A 79 -1.11 -66.25 2.86
N ALA A 80 -0.30 -66.36 3.92
CA ALA A 80 -0.55 -66.33 5.36
C ALA A 80 0.79 -66.16 6.13
N SER A 81 0.72 -66.04 7.47
CA SER A 81 1.80 -66.31 8.44
C SER A 81 2.99 -65.32 8.45
N SER A 82 3.65 -64.99 9.57
CA SER A 82 3.57 -65.53 10.94
C SER A 82 3.71 -64.43 12.00
N ILE A 83 3.02 -64.61 13.12
CA ILE A 83 3.29 -63.92 14.39
C ILE A 83 4.51 -64.54 15.08
N SER A 84 5.41 -63.71 15.61
CA SER A 84 6.34 -64.11 16.68
C SER A 84 6.60 -62.95 17.64
N SER A 85 5.85 -62.93 18.74
CA SER A 85 6.09 -62.02 19.85
C SER A 85 7.26 -62.52 20.70
N ALA A 86 8.37 -61.78 20.76
CA ALA A 86 9.35 -61.89 21.85
C ALA A 86 10.29 -60.67 21.87
N ASP A 87 10.32 -60.00 23.02
CA ASP A 87 11.53 -59.54 23.72
C ASP A 87 12.71 -58.94 22.90
N ARG A 88 13.01 -57.64 23.14
CA ARG A 88 14.20 -57.24 23.93
C ARG A 88 14.47 -55.73 23.99
N THR A 89 14.76 -55.29 25.22
CA THR A 89 15.71 -54.23 25.62
C THR A 89 15.54 -52.78 25.14
N ALA A 90 15.44 -51.88 26.11
CA ALA A 90 15.64 -50.45 25.93
C ALA A 90 17.10 -50.09 25.57
N LYS A 91 17.30 -49.21 24.58
CA LYS A 91 18.41 -48.24 24.57
C LYS A 91 18.16 -47.02 23.67
N GLU A 92 17.76 -45.94 24.32
CA GLU A 92 18.39 -44.61 24.23
C GLU A 92 19.03 -44.14 22.90
N LYS A 93 18.43 -43.09 22.33
CA LYS A 93 19.05 -41.80 21.91
C LYS A 93 17.92 -40.87 21.43
N ARG A 94 17.50 -39.84 22.18
CA ARG A 94 18.14 -38.52 22.38
C ARG A 94 18.55 -37.80 21.07
N SER A 95 18.15 -36.53 20.98
CA SER A 95 18.26 -35.59 19.85
C SER A 95 17.31 -35.90 18.68
N SER A 96 16.61 -34.94 18.08
CA SER A 96 16.93 -33.50 17.98
C SER A 96 15.76 -32.55 18.29
N SER A 97 15.42 -32.39 19.59
CA SER A 97 14.99 -31.06 20.06
C SER A 97 16.21 -30.15 20.01
N LYS A 98 16.41 -29.46 18.88
CA LYS A 98 17.61 -28.67 18.61
C LYS A 98 17.25 -27.27 18.13
N LYS A 99 17.08 -26.40 19.13
CA LYS A 99 17.26 -24.94 19.13
C LYS A 99 16.69 -24.17 17.93
N ASN A 100 15.71 -23.33 18.22
CA ASN A 100 15.90 -21.90 18.01
C ASN A 100 15.45 -21.11 19.26
N LYS A 101 16.20 -21.31 20.34
CA LYS A 101 16.16 -20.48 21.55
C LYS A 101 17.35 -19.51 21.44
N MET A 102 17.06 -18.21 21.61
CA MET A 102 17.94 -17.05 21.35
C MET A 102 18.26 -16.76 19.86
N SER A 103 17.52 -15.81 19.29
CA SER A 103 18.00 -14.86 18.28
C SER A 103 18.10 -13.43 18.87
N SER A 104 18.33 -13.34 20.18
CA SER A 104 18.37 -12.10 20.97
C SER A 104 19.77 -11.45 21.03
N SER A 105 20.57 -11.67 20.01
CA SER A 105 21.71 -10.81 19.66
C SER A 105 21.57 -10.55 18.17
N ALA A 106 21.13 -9.34 17.81
CA ALA A 106 21.15 -8.91 16.42
C ALA A 106 22.58 -9.12 15.90
N ALA A 107 22.75 -9.90 14.84
CA ALA A 107 24.07 -10.19 14.30
C ALA A 107 24.72 -8.86 13.92
N VAL A 108 25.89 -8.57 14.49
CA VAL A 108 26.50 -7.23 14.46
C VAL A 108 26.68 -6.79 13.00
N GLY A 109 25.91 -5.79 12.57
CA GLY A 109 25.89 -5.28 11.20
C GLY A 109 24.72 -5.72 10.30
N GLN A 110 23.79 -6.56 10.79
CA GLN A 110 22.53 -6.85 10.10
C GLN A 110 21.39 -5.94 10.57
N VAL A 111 20.51 -5.56 9.63
CA VAL A 111 19.26 -4.83 9.88
C VAL A 111 18.08 -5.70 9.48
N ARG A 112 16.90 -5.48 10.07
CA ARG A 112 15.65 -6.13 9.64
C ARG A 112 14.66 -5.05 9.26
N ALA A 113 14.03 -5.21 8.09
CA ALA A 113 13.01 -4.29 7.62
C ALA A 113 11.86 -5.02 6.89
N SER A 114 10.68 -4.43 6.96
CA SER A 114 9.56 -4.74 6.07
C SER A 114 9.46 -3.66 4.98
N HIS A 115 8.91 -4.03 3.83
CA HIS A 115 8.65 -3.07 2.75
C HIS A 115 7.26 -3.21 2.13
N ILE A 116 6.80 -2.13 1.51
CA ILE A 116 5.66 -2.10 0.60
C ILE A 116 6.20 -1.68 -0.75
N LEU A 117 6.32 -2.64 -1.68
CA LEU A 117 6.64 -2.40 -3.09
C LEU A 117 5.35 -2.25 -3.91
N ILE A 118 5.20 -1.16 -4.67
CA ILE A 118 4.28 -1.04 -5.80
C ILE A 118 5.09 -1.00 -7.10
N LYS A 119 4.71 -1.86 -8.06
CA LYS A 119 5.35 -1.88 -9.38
C LYS A 119 4.66 -0.96 -10.37
N HIS A 120 5.44 -0.48 -11.33
CA HIS A 120 4.99 0.38 -12.42
C HIS A 120 5.67 -0.05 -13.73
N GLN A 121 5.33 0.61 -14.84
CA GLN A 121 5.82 0.27 -16.18
C GLN A 121 7.36 0.21 -16.34
N GLY A 122 8.09 0.94 -15.49
CA GLY A 122 9.56 0.99 -15.49
C GLY A 122 10.24 -0.06 -14.60
N SER A 123 9.48 -0.88 -13.87
CA SER A 123 10.03 -1.94 -13.03
C SER A 123 10.66 -3.05 -13.88
N ARG A 124 11.91 -3.44 -13.58
CA ARG A 124 12.70 -4.50 -14.26
C ARG A 124 11.94 -5.81 -14.51
N ARG A 125 10.98 -6.14 -13.65
CA ARG A 125 10.05 -7.27 -13.85
C ARG A 125 8.60 -6.80 -13.61
N PRO A 126 7.88 -6.33 -14.64
CA PRO A 126 6.54 -5.74 -14.51
C PRO A 126 5.47 -6.84 -14.45
N ALA A 127 5.55 -7.69 -13.43
CA ALA A 127 4.60 -8.75 -13.10
C ALA A 127 4.69 -9.05 -11.59
N SER A 128 3.57 -9.38 -10.95
CA SER A 128 3.50 -9.70 -9.52
C SER A 128 2.68 -10.96 -9.26
N TRP A 129 2.48 -11.31 -7.99
CA TRP A 129 1.62 -12.42 -7.59
C TRP A 129 0.13 -12.12 -7.80
N LYS A 130 -0.24 -10.84 -7.97
CA LYS A 130 -1.60 -10.37 -8.25
C LYS A 130 -1.90 -10.32 -9.74
N ASP A 131 -0.90 -9.93 -10.52
CA ASP A 131 -0.97 -9.76 -11.96
C ASP A 131 0.20 -10.51 -12.61
N PRO A 132 0.03 -11.82 -12.90
CA PRO A 132 1.08 -12.65 -13.48
C PRO A 132 1.40 -12.27 -14.93
N GLU A 133 0.45 -11.69 -15.65
CA GLU A 133 0.62 -11.22 -17.04
C GLU A 133 1.19 -9.79 -17.11
N GLY A 134 1.06 -9.03 -16.02
CA GLY A 134 1.59 -7.68 -15.89
C GLY A 134 0.77 -6.60 -16.60
N ARG A 135 -0.48 -6.87 -16.98
CA ARG A 135 -1.34 -5.93 -17.73
C ARG A 135 -1.58 -4.62 -16.97
N ILE A 136 -1.82 -4.70 -15.66
CA ILE A 136 -2.06 -3.54 -14.80
C ILE A 136 -0.73 -2.81 -14.58
N ILE A 137 0.30 -3.55 -14.18
CA ILE A 137 1.62 -3.01 -13.82
C ILE A 137 2.28 -2.26 -15.00
N LYS A 138 2.11 -2.74 -16.24
CA LYS A 138 2.60 -2.10 -17.46
C LYS A 138 1.86 -0.80 -17.82
N ASN A 139 0.62 -0.64 -17.36
CA ASN A 139 -0.19 0.55 -17.59
C ASN A 139 -0.06 1.57 -16.44
N THR A 140 0.43 1.16 -15.27
CA THR A 140 0.68 2.05 -14.13
C THR A 140 1.95 2.88 -14.37
N THR A 141 1.80 4.21 -14.38
CA THR A 141 2.94 5.14 -14.43
C THR A 141 3.67 5.20 -13.09
N ARG A 142 4.93 5.65 -13.12
CA ARG A 142 5.75 5.88 -11.91
C ARG A 142 5.05 6.85 -10.95
N GLU A 143 4.53 7.96 -11.46
CA GLU A 143 3.81 8.99 -10.70
C GLU A 143 2.58 8.42 -10.00
N SER A 144 1.80 7.58 -10.69
CA SER A 144 0.63 6.91 -10.10
C SER A 144 1.02 6.01 -8.91
N ALA A 145 2.10 5.23 -9.05
CA ALA A 145 2.62 4.41 -7.97
C ALA A 145 3.16 5.24 -6.80
N VAL A 146 3.84 6.36 -7.07
CA VAL A 146 4.30 7.32 -6.04
C VAL A 146 3.10 7.89 -5.28
N SER A 147 2.09 8.43 -5.97
CA SER A 147 0.89 8.99 -5.33
C SER A 147 0.14 7.98 -4.48
N GLN A 148 0.01 6.72 -4.94
CA GLN A 148 -0.57 5.63 -4.14
C GLN A 148 0.25 5.35 -2.87
N LEU A 149 1.58 5.32 -2.97
CA LEU A 149 2.47 5.15 -1.82
C LEU A 149 2.40 6.34 -0.86
N THR A 150 2.30 7.59 -1.33
CA THR A 150 2.14 8.77 -0.46
C THR A 150 0.94 8.64 0.46
N VAL A 151 -0.24 8.31 -0.09
CA VAL A 151 -1.48 8.12 0.70
C VAL A 151 -1.32 6.98 1.71
N ILE A 152 -0.73 5.85 1.28
CA ILE A 152 -0.42 4.72 2.16
C ILE A 152 0.53 5.13 3.31
N ARG A 153 1.54 5.96 3.02
CA ARG A 153 2.51 6.45 4.01
C ARG A 153 1.80 7.29 5.07
N GLU A 154 0.94 8.20 4.65
CA GLU A 154 0.16 9.07 5.54
C GLU A 154 -0.79 8.26 6.44
N ASP A 155 -1.48 7.26 5.90
CA ASP A 155 -2.35 6.36 6.67
C ASP A 155 -1.60 5.47 7.67
N ILE A 156 -0.34 5.13 7.39
CA ILE A 156 0.53 4.39 8.30
C ILE A 156 1.08 5.33 9.40
N ILE A 157 1.53 6.54 9.04
CA ILE A 157 2.07 7.52 10.01
C ILE A 157 0.98 8.03 10.96
N SER A 158 -0.23 8.25 10.45
CA SER A 158 -1.40 8.62 11.27
C SER A 158 -1.99 7.43 12.06
N GLY A 159 -1.44 6.23 11.92
CA GLY A 159 -1.85 5.05 12.68
C GLY A 159 -3.20 4.43 12.29
N LYS A 160 -3.84 4.91 11.21
CA LYS A 160 -5.12 4.36 10.71
C LYS A 160 -4.99 2.90 10.26
N SER A 161 -3.83 2.54 9.71
CA SER A 161 -3.55 1.20 9.18
C SER A 161 -2.21 0.65 9.66
N LYS A 162 -2.16 -0.65 9.96
CA LYS A 162 -0.90 -1.34 10.29
C LYS A 162 -0.11 -1.63 9.02
N PHE A 163 1.20 -1.39 9.07
CA PHE A 163 2.13 -1.64 7.95
C PHE A 163 1.98 -3.05 7.35
N GLU A 164 1.89 -4.07 8.22
CA GLU A 164 1.81 -5.49 7.83
C GLU A 164 0.52 -5.82 7.06
N ASP A 165 -0.62 -5.26 7.47
CA ASP A 165 -1.91 -5.44 6.80
C ASP A 165 -1.89 -4.80 5.40
N VAL A 166 -1.35 -3.59 5.29
CA VAL A 166 -1.22 -2.87 4.02
C VAL A 166 -0.23 -3.56 3.10
N ALA A 167 0.92 -4.01 3.61
CA ALA A 167 1.91 -4.76 2.84
C ALA A 167 1.34 -6.07 2.28
N SER A 168 0.56 -6.80 3.09
CA SER A 168 -0.09 -8.06 2.69
C SER A 168 -1.13 -7.85 1.58
N ARG A 169 -1.87 -6.74 1.63
CA ARG A 169 -2.94 -6.42 0.65
C ARG A 169 -2.41 -5.73 -0.61
N ILE A 170 -1.46 -4.80 -0.47
CA ILE A 170 -1.07 -3.88 -1.54
C ILE A 170 0.26 -4.28 -2.20
N SER A 171 1.23 -4.87 -1.49
CA SER A 171 2.55 -5.06 -2.11
C SER A 171 2.60 -6.12 -3.22
N ASP A 172 3.32 -5.81 -4.29
CA ASP A 172 3.64 -6.69 -5.41
C ASP A 172 4.81 -7.65 -5.14
N CYS A 173 5.46 -7.56 -3.97
CA CYS A 173 6.52 -8.48 -3.58
C CYS A 173 5.97 -9.79 -3.02
N SER A 174 6.72 -10.89 -3.15
CA SER A 174 6.38 -12.18 -2.51
C SER A 174 6.42 -12.11 -0.98
N SER A 175 7.12 -11.12 -0.40
CA SER A 175 7.12 -10.83 1.05
C SER A 175 5.76 -10.34 1.56
N ALA A 176 4.80 -9.98 0.70
CA ALA A 176 3.42 -9.68 1.10
C ALA A 176 2.80 -10.79 1.97
N LYS A 177 3.13 -12.06 1.71
CA LYS A 177 2.70 -13.23 2.53
C LYS A 177 3.21 -13.20 3.99
N ARG A 178 4.15 -12.31 4.32
CA ARG A 178 4.75 -12.12 5.65
C ARG A 178 4.63 -10.66 6.13
N GLY A 179 3.58 -9.94 5.72
CA GLY A 179 3.42 -8.53 6.09
C GLY A 179 4.52 -7.61 5.55
N GLY A 180 5.14 -7.99 4.43
CA GLY A 180 6.25 -7.25 3.82
C GLY A 180 7.64 -7.55 4.41
N ASP A 181 7.76 -8.40 5.45
CA ASP A 181 9.03 -8.70 6.12
C ASP A 181 10.01 -9.43 5.19
N LEU A 182 11.19 -8.83 5.01
CA LEU A 182 12.31 -9.40 4.26
C LEU A 182 13.18 -10.32 5.11
N GLY A 183 13.08 -10.23 6.45
CA GLY A 183 14.02 -10.85 7.38
C GLY A 183 15.27 -9.99 7.61
N PRO A 184 16.24 -10.48 8.40
CA PRO A 184 17.50 -9.78 8.61
C PRO A 184 18.38 -9.87 7.35
N PHE A 185 18.95 -8.74 6.94
CA PHE A 185 19.89 -8.65 5.84
C PHE A 185 21.11 -7.77 6.20
N GLY A 186 22.23 -8.03 5.54
CA GLY A 186 23.45 -7.23 5.64
C GLY A 186 23.64 -6.30 4.45
N ARG A 187 24.74 -5.53 4.47
CA ARG A 187 25.14 -4.69 3.34
C ARG A 187 25.50 -5.51 2.10
N GLY A 188 25.22 -4.98 0.92
CA GLY A 188 25.42 -5.62 -0.38
C GLY A 188 24.39 -6.69 -0.75
N GLN A 189 23.34 -6.90 0.06
CA GLN A 189 22.29 -7.90 -0.21
C GLN A 189 21.05 -7.32 -0.90
N MET A 190 20.87 -5.99 -0.86
CA MET A 190 19.74 -5.28 -1.46
C MET A 190 20.22 -4.27 -2.51
N GLN A 191 19.29 -3.66 -3.27
CA GLN A 191 19.63 -2.55 -4.16
C GLN A 191 20.10 -1.34 -3.35
N LYS A 192 21.18 -0.66 -3.80
CA LYS A 192 21.81 0.47 -3.09
C LYS A 192 20.83 1.49 -2.48
N PRO A 193 19.87 2.09 -3.23
CA PRO A 193 18.94 3.05 -2.64
C PRO A 193 18.04 2.48 -1.54
N PHE A 194 17.65 1.19 -1.65
CA PHE A 194 16.88 0.50 -0.61
C PHE A 194 17.72 0.24 0.65
N GLU A 195 18.97 -0.14 0.45
CA GLU A 195 19.93 -0.37 1.53
C GLU A 195 20.23 0.93 2.29
N GLU A 196 20.66 1.98 1.58
CA GLU A 196 21.00 3.28 2.15
C GLU A 196 19.83 3.87 2.95
N ALA A 197 18.61 3.82 2.41
CA ALA A 197 17.41 4.23 3.13
C ALA A 197 17.14 3.38 4.38
N THR A 198 17.31 2.05 4.32
CA THR A 198 17.09 1.19 5.50
C THR A 198 18.12 1.46 6.60
N PHE A 199 19.39 1.66 6.25
CA PHE A 199 20.46 1.91 7.22
C PHE A 199 20.42 3.33 7.80
N ALA A 200 19.87 4.31 7.06
CA ALA A 200 19.65 5.68 7.56
C ALA A 200 18.51 5.77 8.59
N LEU A 201 17.48 4.92 8.47
CA LEU A 201 16.34 4.89 9.39
C LEU A 201 16.69 4.37 10.78
N LYS A 202 16.01 4.92 11.79
CA LYS A 202 15.99 4.39 13.17
C LYS A 202 15.04 3.20 13.27
N VAL A 203 15.22 2.40 14.32
CA VAL A 203 14.35 1.25 14.59
C VAL A 203 12.92 1.72 14.87
N GLY A 204 11.94 1.15 14.16
CA GLY A 204 10.52 1.53 14.22
C GLY A 204 10.10 2.59 13.20
N GLU A 205 11.05 3.31 12.59
CA GLU A 205 10.80 4.42 11.67
C GLU A 205 10.37 3.94 10.27
N VAL A 206 9.63 4.80 9.56
CA VAL A 206 9.11 4.58 8.20
C VAL A 206 9.79 5.57 7.24
N SER A 207 10.32 5.07 6.13
CA SER A 207 11.04 5.88 5.15
C SER A 207 10.13 6.84 4.39
N ASP A 208 10.76 7.79 3.70
CA ASP A 208 10.18 8.40 2.51
C ASP A 208 10.07 7.40 1.36
N ILE A 209 9.61 7.87 0.20
CA ILE A 209 9.38 7.05 -0.98
C ILE A 209 10.72 6.75 -1.66
N VAL A 210 11.14 5.49 -1.61
CA VAL A 210 12.41 5.01 -2.18
C VAL A 210 12.15 4.39 -3.55
N ASP A 211 12.84 4.90 -4.56
CA ASP A 211 12.78 4.37 -5.92
C ASP A 211 13.93 3.39 -6.21
N THR A 212 13.62 2.32 -6.96
CA THR A 212 14.59 1.29 -7.35
C THR A 212 14.21 0.68 -8.71
N ASP A 213 15.12 -0.07 -9.34
CA ASP A 213 14.78 -0.84 -10.57
C ASP A 213 13.65 -1.87 -10.36
N SER A 214 13.31 -2.21 -9.11
CA SER A 214 12.21 -3.13 -8.78
C SER A 214 10.84 -2.45 -8.81
N GLY A 215 10.80 -1.12 -8.79
CA GLY A 215 9.62 -0.28 -8.57
C GLY A 215 9.81 0.66 -7.37
N VAL A 216 8.69 1.17 -6.86
CA VAL A 216 8.68 2.19 -5.81
C VAL A 216 8.34 1.55 -4.45
N HIS A 217 9.06 1.95 -3.40
CA HIS A 217 9.00 1.32 -2.09
C HIS A 217 8.76 2.31 -0.95
N ILE A 218 8.07 1.84 0.10
CA ILE A 218 8.21 2.37 1.46
C ILE A 218 8.80 1.29 2.34
N ILE A 219 9.72 1.68 3.21
CA ILE A 219 10.48 0.79 4.10
C ILE A 219 10.09 1.10 5.55
N LYS A 220 9.95 0.08 6.39
CA LYS A 220 9.86 0.23 7.85
C LYS A 220 10.95 -0.62 8.50
N ARG A 221 11.82 0.00 9.28
CA ARG A 221 12.87 -0.71 10.02
C ARG A 221 12.30 -1.35 11.29
N ILE A 222 12.64 -2.62 11.52
CA ILE A 222 12.21 -3.44 12.67
C ILE A 222 13.37 -3.66 13.66
N ALA A 223 14.61 -3.77 13.17
CA ALA A 223 15.84 -3.87 13.96
C ALA A 223 17.03 -3.27 13.19
#